data_AF-A0A2D6MAL4-F1
#
_entry.id   AF-A0A2D6MAL4-F1
#
_cell.length_a   1.000
_cell.length_b   1.000
_cell.length_c   1.000
_cell.angle_alpha   90.00
_cell.angle_beta   90.00
_cell.angle_gamma   90.00
#
_symmetry.space_group_name_H-M   'P 1'
#
loop_
_entity.id
_entity.type
_entity.pdbx_description
1 polymer ?
#
loop_
_entity_poly.entity_id
_entity_poly.type
_entity_poly.pdbx_seq_one_letter_code
_entity_poly.pdbx_strand_id
1 'polypeptide(L)'
;MKINVEPNYVDINDDDLICLVAWCEKWKPEKVYKVAYKQAHMDPFYEYPQWALLQKRLPAPVRLELQNAAKINYDSGKMWKLQVAHCFYVAMGKLFRYGFYGLLVLVLLYLISR
;
A
#
# COMPACT_ATOMS: atom_id res chain seq x y z
N MET A 1 11.74 -17.21 5.64
CA MET A 1 12.39 -15.88 5.64
C MET A 1 11.28 -14.83 5.71
N LYS A 2 10.97 -14.30 6.91
CA LYS A 2 10.02 -13.18 7.04
C LYS A 2 10.77 -11.92 6.65
N ILE A 3 10.45 -11.33 5.51
CA ILE A 3 10.98 -10.03 5.11
C ILE A 3 10.24 -9.01 5.96
N ASN A 4 10.86 -8.59 7.07
CA ASN A 4 10.28 -7.67 8.04
C ASN A 4 10.44 -6.23 7.54
N VAL A 5 9.75 -5.88 6.46
CA VAL A 5 9.57 -4.49 6.06
C VAL A 5 8.31 -4.02 6.76
N GLU A 6 8.47 -3.26 7.83
CA GLU A 6 7.35 -2.56 8.45
C GLU A 6 6.80 -1.54 7.45
N PRO A 7 5.48 -1.54 7.19
CA PRO A 7 4.90 -0.57 6.27
C PRO A 7 5.00 0.84 6.88
N ASN A 8 5.50 1.79 6.10
CA ASN A 8 5.47 3.18 6.50
C ASN A 8 4.06 3.75 6.25
N TYR A 9 3.23 3.78 7.29
CA TYR A 9 1.86 4.30 7.19
C TYR A 9 1.77 5.84 7.20
N VAL A 10 2.89 6.54 7.43
CA VAL A 10 2.93 8.01 7.49
C VAL A 10 2.81 8.62 6.09
N ASP A 11 3.43 7.97 5.10
CA ASP A 11 3.49 8.48 3.72
C ASP A 11 2.37 7.95 2.81
N ILE A 12 1.54 7.02 3.30
CA ILE A 12 0.42 6.44 2.53
C ILE A 12 -0.71 7.47 2.38
N ASN A 13 -1.28 7.62 1.18
CA ASN A 13 -2.42 8.50 0.98
C ASN A 13 -3.66 8.01 1.75
N ASP A 14 -4.56 8.91 2.15
CA ASP A 14 -5.76 8.54 2.93
C ASP A 14 -6.64 7.52 2.19
N ASP A 15 -6.77 7.67 0.87
CA ASP A 15 -7.54 6.74 0.03
C ASP A 15 -6.90 5.34 -0.01
N ASP A 16 -5.58 5.26 -0.18
CA ASP A 16 -4.83 4.01 -0.13
C ASP A 16 -4.93 3.34 1.25
N LEU A 17 -4.91 4.14 2.32
CA LEU A 17 -5.03 3.65 3.69
C LEU A 17 -6.43 3.07 3.95
N ILE A 18 -7.49 3.74 3.48
CA ILE A 18 -8.86 3.23 3.54
C ILE A 18 -8.98 1.94 2.72
N CYS A 19 -8.46 1.93 1.50
CA CYS A 19 -8.51 0.75 0.62
C CYS A 19 -7.75 -0.44 1.23
N LEU A 20 -6.60 -0.19 1.85
CA LEU A 20 -5.81 -1.20 2.54
C LEU A 20 -6.59 -1.85 3.68
N VAL A 21 -7.20 -1.04 4.55
CA VAL A 21 -8.00 -1.54 5.67
C VAL A 21 -9.27 -2.24 5.15
N ALA A 22 -9.93 -1.67 4.14
CA ALA A 22 -11.11 -2.27 3.50
C ALA A 22 -10.81 -3.66 2.93
N TRP A 23 -9.66 -3.81 2.28
CA TRP A 23 -9.19 -5.09 1.77
C TRP A 23 -8.94 -6.10 2.89
N CYS A 24 -8.23 -5.69 3.95
CA CYS A 24 -7.89 -6.58 5.07
C CYS A 24 -9.13 -7.06 5.83
N GLU A 25 -10.09 -6.17 6.06
CA GLU A 25 -11.32 -6.47 6.81
C GLU A 25 -12.46 -7.00 5.93
N LYS A 26 -12.26 -7.05 4.60
CA LYS A 26 -13.29 -7.40 3.60
C LYS A 26 -14.53 -6.51 3.72
N TRP A 27 -14.32 -5.23 3.97
CA TRP A 27 -15.38 -4.22 4.08
C TRP A 27 -15.42 -3.34 2.84
N LYS A 28 -16.56 -2.68 2.62
CA LYS A 28 -16.60 -1.57 1.66
C LYS A 28 -15.78 -0.39 2.19
N PRO A 29 -15.04 0.34 1.35
CA PRO A 29 -14.29 1.54 1.74
C PRO A 29 -15.13 2.57 2.52
N GLU A 30 -16.38 2.77 2.11
CA GLU A 30 -17.33 3.64 2.82
C GLU A 30 -17.55 3.24 4.29
N LYS A 31 -17.62 1.93 4.57
CA LYS A 31 -17.78 1.42 5.93
C LYS A 31 -16.53 1.72 6.75
N VAL A 32 -15.34 1.56 6.17
CA VAL A 32 -14.07 1.89 6.82
C VAL A 32 -14.00 3.37 7.16
N TYR A 33 -14.34 4.23 6.20
CA TYR A 33 -14.42 5.69 6.41
C TYR A 33 -15.34 6.05 7.59
N LYS A 34 -16.57 5.54 7.61
CA LYS A 34 -17.55 5.79 8.68
C LYS A 34 -17.06 5.28 10.04
N VAL A 35 -16.44 4.10 10.07
CA VAL A 35 -15.90 3.51 11.31
C VAL A 35 -14.72 4.31 11.82
N ALA A 36 -13.82 4.79 10.95
CA ALA A 36 -12.67 5.60 11.34
C ALA A 36 -13.11 6.92 12.00
N TYR A 37 -14.09 7.61 11.41
CA TYR A 37 -14.70 8.81 12.03
C TYR A 37 -15.33 8.50 13.38
N LYS A 38 -16.09 7.39 13.47
CA LYS A 38 -16.71 6.95 14.72
C LYS A 38 -15.68 6.66 15.82
N GLN A 39 -14.58 5.98 15.49
CA GLN A 39 -13.50 5.67 16.45
C GLN A 39 -12.72 6.92 16.87
N ALA A 40 -12.55 7.88 15.96
CA ALA A 40 -11.96 9.17 16.27
C ALA A 40 -12.90 10.09 17.08
N HIS A 41 -14.12 9.64 17.40
CA HIS A 41 -15.16 10.45 18.05
C HIS A 41 -15.47 11.75 17.28
N MET A 42 -15.47 11.67 15.95
CA MET A 42 -15.73 12.79 15.05
C MET A 42 -16.88 12.48 14.10
N ASP A 43 -17.65 13.49 13.76
CA ASP A 43 -18.63 13.41 12.68
C ASP A 43 -17.96 13.73 11.33
N PRO A 44 -18.30 12.98 10.27
CA PRO A 44 -17.77 13.24 8.94
C PRO A 44 -18.30 14.56 8.38
N PHE A 45 -17.39 15.46 8.00
CA PHE A 45 -17.74 16.72 7.34
C PHE A 45 -18.36 16.51 5.94
N TYR A 46 -18.01 15.40 5.29
CA TYR A 46 -18.47 15.01 3.97
C TYR A 46 -18.88 13.55 3.97
N GLU A 47 -19.88 13.20 3.17
CA GLU A 47 -20.17 11.81 2.88
C GLU A 47 -19.01 11.17 2.10
N TYR A 48 -18.83 9.85 2.24
CA TYR A 48 -17.73 9.14 1.60
C TYR A 48 -17.59 9.39 0.09
N PRO A 49 -18.65 9.36 -0.74
CA PRO A 49 -18.52 9.62 -2.18
C PRO A 49 -18.03 11.03 -2.49
N GLN A 50 -18.47 12.02 -1.70
CA GLN A 50 -18.06 13.41 -1.83
C GLN A 50 -16.60 13.61 -1.41
N TRP A 51 -16.22 13.00 -0.28
CA TRP A 51 -14.85 13.00 0.19
C TRP A 51 -13.89 12.32 -0.81
N ALA A 52 -14.27 11.15 -1.33
CA ALA A 52 -13.47 10.39 -2.28
C ALA A 52 -13.26 11.13 -3.61
N LEU A 53 -14.27 11.87 -4.07
CA LEU A 53 -14.16 12.70 -5.28
C LEU A 53 -13.25 13.92 -5.07
N LEU A 54 -13.29 14.52 -3.88
CA LEU A 54 -12.49 15.71 -3.55
C LEU A 54 -11.07 15.35 -3.08
N GLN A 55 -10.82 14.08 -2.74
CA GLN A 55 -9.56 13.56 -2.19
C GLN A 55 -8.93 14.47 -1.12
N LYS A 56 -9.77 15.04 -0.24
CA LYS A 56 -9.29 15.90 0.84
C LYS A 56 -8.56 15.07 1.88
N ARG A 57 -7.49 15.63 2.46
CA ARG A 57 -6.84 15.01 3.61
C ARG A 57 -7.83 14.79 4.75
N LEU A 58 -7.81 13.59 5.32
CA LEU A 58 -8.57 13.27 6.52
C LEU A 58 -8.02 14.08 7.71
N PRO A 59 -8.88 14.42 8.68
CA PRO A 59 -8.42 14.94 9.95
C PRO A 59 -7.40 13.99 10.59
N ALA A 60 -6.37 14.56 11.23
CA ALA A 60 -5.29 13.78 11.84
C ALA A 60 -5.78 12.68 12.81
N PRO A 61 -6.81 12.88 13.65
CA PRO A 61 -7.34 11.82 14.51
C PRO A 61 -7.93 10.64 13.73
N VAL A 62 -8.68 10.92 12.66
CA VAL A 62 -9.28 9.88 11.79
C VAL A 62 -8.19 9.10 11.06
N ARG A 63 -7.17 9.80 10.57
CA ARG A 63 -6.01 9.17 9.92
C ARG A 63 -5.24 8.28 10.89
N LEU A 64 -5.06 8.71 12.14
CA LEU A 64 -4.40 7.90 13.18
C LEU A 64 -5.14 6.58 13.43
N GLU A 65 -6.47 6.60 13.51
CA GLU A 65 -7.29 5.39 13.67
C GLU A 65 -7.13 4.42 12.49
N LEU A 66 -7.04 4.95 11.27
CA LEU A 66 -6.78 4.12 10.08
C LEU A 66 -5.37 3.52 10.10
N GLN A 67 -4.36 4.27 10.55
CA GLN A 67 -2.99 3.76 10.71
C GLN A 67 -2.93 2.65 11.77
N ASN A 68 -3.62 2.84 12.90
CA ASN A 68 -3.75 1.83 13.94
C ASN A 68 -4.45 0.57 13.41
N ALA A 69 -5.55 0.72 12.68
CA ALA A 69 -6.25 -0.40 12.06
C ALA A 69 -5.37 -1.14 11.04
N ALA A 70 -4.58 -0.41 10.24
CA ALA A 70 -3.64 -1.00 9.29
C ALA A 70 -2.53 -1.78 10.02
N LYS A 71 -2.00 -1.25 11.13
CA LYS A 71 -1.00 -1.93 11.97
C LYS A 71 -1.56 -3.21 12.59
N ILE A 72 -2.76 -3.17 13.17
CA ILE A 72 -3.44 -4.36 13.73
C ILE A 72 -3.65 -5.43 12.64
N ASN A 73 -4.01 -5.02 11.42
CA ASN A 73 -4.18 -5.92 10.29
C ASN A 73 -2.86 -6.54 9.80
N TYR A 74 -1.76 -5.80 9.91
CA TYR A 74 -0.41 -6.32 9.65
C TYR A 74 0.00 -7.35 10.70
N ASP A 75 -0.15 -7.02 11.98
CA ASP A 75 0.23 -7.88 13.12
C ASP A 75 -0.60 -9.18 13.15
N SER A 76 -1.87 -9.12 12.72
CA SER A 76 -2.74 -10.29 12.59
C SER A 76 -2.48 -11.14 11.33
N GLY A 77 -1.55 -10.73 10.45
CA GLY A 77 -1.17 -11.48 9.25
C GLY A 77 -2.17 -11.39 8.08
N LYS A 78 -3.20 -10.53 8.18
CA LYS A 78 -4.18 -10.35 7.09
C LYS A 78 -3.56 -9.73 5.83
N MET A 79 -2.41 -9.07 5.96
CA MET A 79 -1.65 -8.46 4.85
C MET A 79 -0.71 -9.41 4.09
N TRP A 80 -0.70 -10.71 4.38
CA TRP A 80 0.27 -11.64 3.77
C TRP A 80 0.24 -11.64 2.23
N LYS A 81 -0.95 -11.49 1.61
CA LYS A 81 -1.07 -11.43 0.14
C LYS A 81 -0.36 -10.23 -0.47
N LEU A 82 -0.42 -9.08 0.21
CA LEU A 82 0.26 -7.85 -0.22
C LEU A 82 1.78 -8.00 -0.08
N GLN A 83 2.25 -8.64 1.00
CA GLN A 83 3.67 -8.95 1.19
C GLN A 83 4.21 -9.86 0.08
N VAL A 84 3.45 -10.89 -0.31
CA VAL A 84 3.83 -11.80 -1.40
C VAL A 84 3.85 -11.07 -2.75
N ALA A 85 2.84 -10.25 -3.04
CA ALA A 85 2.81 -9.45 -4.27
C ALA A 85 4.00 -8.48 -4.37
N HIS A 86 4.34 -7.80 -3.27
CA HIS A 86 5.52 -6.93 -3.20
C HIS A 86 6.82 -7.71 -3.41
N CYS A 87 6.96 -8.88 -2.77
CA CYS A 87 8.12 -9.75 -2.94
C CYS A 87 8.29 -10.18 -4.41
N PHE A 88 7.18 -10.52 -5.08
CA PHE A 88 7.19 -10.89 -6.49
C PHE A 88 7.59 -9.71 -7.39
N TYR A 89 7.03 -8.52 -7.16
CA TYR A 89 7.40 -7.31 -7.90
C TYR A 89 8.89 -6.98 -7.79
N VAL A 90 9.44 -7.02 -6.57
CA VAL A 90 10.88 -6.77 -6.33
C VAL A 90 11.74 -7.83 -7.01
N ALA A 91 11.35 -9.11 -6.93
CA ALA A 91 12.07 -10.20 -7.59
C ALA A 91 12.09 -10.04 -9.11
N MET A 92 10.94 -9.74 -9.72
CA MET A 92 10.80 -9.49 -11.15
C MET A 92 11.62 -8.29 -11.61
N GLY A 93 11.60 -7.18 -10.88
CA GLY A 93 12.41 -6.00 -11.20
C GLY A 93 13.91 -6.29 -11.18
N LYS A 94 14.38 -7.09 -10.22
CA LYS A 94 15.79 -7.53 -10.17
C LYS A 94 16.15 -8.40 -11.38
N LEU A 95 15.31 -9.40 -11.70
CA LEU A 95 15.53 -10.27 -12.86
C LEU A 95 15.60 -9.48 -14.17
N PHE A 96 14.68 -8.53 -14.36
CA PHE A 96 14.67 -7.67 -15.54
C PHE A 96 15.94 -6.83 -15.64
N ARG A 97 16.39 -6.25 -14.51
CA ARG A 97 17.62 -5.46 -14.46
C ARG A 97 18.86 -6.30 -14.81
N TYR A 98 18.99 -7.49 -14.24
CA TYR A 98 20.11 -8.39 -14.58
C TYR A 98 20.05 -8.89 -16.02
N GLY A 99 18.85 -9.19 -16.53
CA GLY A 99 18.65 -9.56 -17.93
C GLY A 99 19.05 -8.45 -18.89
N PHE A 100 18.66 -7.20 -18.60
CA PHE A 100 19.02 -6.03 -19.40
C PHE A 100 20.54 -5.78 -19.41
N TYR A 101 21.21 -5.83 -18.25
CA TYR A 101 22.67 -5.68 -18.20
C TYR A 101 23.40 -6.84 -18.89
N GLY A 102 22.91 -8.08 -18.74
CA GLY A 102 23.48 -9.24 -19.43
C GLY A 102 23.39 -9.12 -20.96
N LEU A 103 22.23 -8.66 -21.47
CA LEU A 103 22.05 -8.36 -22.89
C LEU A 103 23.00 -7.26 -23.36
N LEU A 104 23.14 -6.17 -22.60
CA LEU A 104 24.07 -5.07 -22.91
C LEU A 104 25.52 -5.55 -23.03
N VAL A 105 25.97 -6.41 -22.11
CA VAL A 105 27.32 -6.99 -22.16
C VAL A 105 27.49 -7.86 -23.40
N LEU A 106 26.49 -8.69 -23.75
CA LEU A 106 26.55 -9.51 -24.97
C LEU A 106 26.61 -8.67 -26.24
N VAL A 107 25.85 -7.56 -26.32
CA VAL A 107 25.90 -6.64 -27.46
C VAL A 107 27.27 -5.96 -27.55
N LEU A 108 27.84 -5.52 -26.42
CA LEU A 108 29.17 -4.91 -26.39
C LEU A 108 30.25 -5.90 -26.84
N LEU A 109 30.21 -7.14 -26.34
CA LEU A 109 31.14 -8.20 -26.77
C LEU A 109 31.00 -8.51 -28.26
N TYR A 110 29.76 -8.56 -28.78
CA TYR A 110 29.51 -8.76 -30.21
C TYR A 110 30.08 -7.62 -31.07
N LEU A 111 29.94 -6.36 -30.63
CA LEU A 111 30.48 -5.20 -31.32
C LEU A 111 32.02 -5.14 -31.31
N ILE A 112 32.66 -5.60 -30.24
CA ILE A 112 34.13 -5.67 -30.14
C ILE A 112 34.71 -6.83 -30.98
N SER A 113 33.92 -7.89 -31.20
CA SER A 113 34.34 -9.08 -31.95
C SER A 113 34.20 -8.93 -33.48
N ARG A 114 33.81 -7.75 -33.97
CA ARG A 114 33.57 -7.44 -35.38
C ARG A 114 34.55 -6.38 -35.86
#